data_AF-A0A0W0VM44-F1
#
_entry.id   AF-A0A0W0VM44-F1
#
_cell.length_a   1.000
_cell.length_b   1.000
_cell.length_c   1.000
_cell.angle_alpha   90.00
_cell.angle_beta   90.00
_cell.angle_gamma   90.00
#
_symmetry.space_group_name_H-M   'P 1'
#
loop_
_entity.id
_entity.type
_entity.pdbx_description
1 polymer ?
#
loop_
_entity_poly.entity_id
_entity_poly.type
_entity_poly.pdbx_seq_one_letter_code
_entity_poly.pdbx_strand_id
1 'polypeptide(L)'
;MALSPLNSGNKLSSRDLFEMLGKLYSNKEQDTEHDKKIAANKAKIENEVLFNRLIQLLEENLRSEYLKAELQKLAEQYGLDTRSALNQVENEYGQSPLVYAFQNQNFSLAKKLMDYGAEAGPIERAAFEISLDSKAAKEAGFSDLISKEAKKEELHTVKKYGLVLGIKMTSQDGTHSQFGHIQPTYQLMTNSVSDFAKNQPSNQNFKAIADAYQFSNKACAFSSSTSQRVPAAGEELAKRIQEGKITTIPISCKGHAMGMSVVPDGPGSKSGYLVYTNRGVGSKLTGCGTQIYRIDDLSQVNPDFINKAINGHHNGSSYTAQMELIKEVAGNKEPVHSFKQSPQKCDNCTIANTRSNIHGILLCQQAIAKKGFDKLEQQDFDAVKKDYKQFTSHMRESHVKQLASDLSKNPNDPDLKNLAKEFLKQHPNAKPSLKEPLEKALGSTMVQEHGSKIQMTKL
;
A
#
# COMPACT_ATOMS: atom_id res chain seq x y z
N MET A 1 82.28 23.06 -29.43
CA MET A 1 81.61 21.98 -30.20
C MET A 1 80.96 21.03 -29.20
N ALA A 2 79.76 20.53 -29.54
CA ALA A 2 78.89 19.58 -28.84
C ALA A 2 78.02 20.11 -27.68
N LEU A 3 76.80 20.52 -28.08
CA LEU A 3 75.58 20.64 -27.31
C LEU A 3 75.06 19.25 -26.86
N SER A 4 74.40 19.17 -25.70
CA SER A 4 73.25 18.26 -25.53
C SER A 4 72.24 18.85 -24.53
N PRO A 5 70.92 18.64 -24.75
CA PRO A 5 69.90 19.60 -24.38
C PRO A 5 69.10 19.21 -23.13
N LEU A 6 68.51 20.25 -22.52
CA LEU A 6 67.41 20.19 -21.56
C LEU A 6 66.33 19.21 -22.03
N ASN A 7 66.07 18.20 -21.20
CA ASN A 7 65.05 17.20 -21.46
C ASN A 7 63.66 17.87 -21.43
N SER A 8 62.90 17.54 -22.46
CA SER A 8 61.63 18.10 -22.87
C SER A 8 60.56 18.07 -21.79
N GLY A 9 59.87 19.19 -21.61
CA GLY A 9 58.64 19.25 -20.82
C GLY A 9 57.64 18.21 -21.33
N ASN A 10 57.12 17.41 -20.41
CA ASN A 10 55.94 16.58 -20.62
C ASN A 10 54.78 17.50 -21.02
N LYS A 11 54.57 17.69 -22.32
CA LYS A 11 53.33 18.25 -22.85
C LYS A 11 52.25 17.22 -22.54
N LEU A 12 51.40 17.53 -21.56
CA LEU A 12 50.14 16.82 -21.36
C LEU A 12 49.47 16.65 -22.72
N SER A 13 49.21 15.41 -23.12
CA SER A 13 48.54 15.17 -24.40
C SER A 13 47.11 15.70 -24.28
N SER A 14 46.53 16.13 -25.39
CA SER A 14 45.13 16.54 -25.44
C SER A 14 44.20 15.45 -24.88
N ARG A 15 44.56 14.17 -25.03
CA ARG A 15 43.84 13.03 -24.46
C ARG A 15 43.88 12.99 -22.94
N ASP A 16 45.03 13.27 -22.31
CA ASP A 16 45.16 13.32 -20.84
C ASP A 16 44.36 14.48 -20.24
N LEU A 17 44.27 15.60 -20.97
CA LEU A 17 43.48 16.76 -20.61
C LEU A 17 41.97 16.48 -20.69
N PHE A 18 41.51 15.74 -21.71
CA PHE A 18 40.12 15.30 -21.81
C PHE A 18 39.73 14.27 -20.74
N GLU A 19 40.62 13.34 -20.37
CA GLU A 19 40.35 12.41 -19.25
C GLU A 19 40.33 13.12 -17.89
N MET A 20 41.23 14.09 -17.65
CA MET A 20 41.20 14.90 -16.42
C MET A 20 39.94 15.75 -16.34
N LEU A 21 39.53 16.38 -17.45
CA LEU A 21 38.26 17.11 -17.50
C LEU A 21 37.07 16.18 -17.28
N GLY A 22 37.05 15.00 -17.91
CA GLY A 22 36.02 13.98 -17.70
C GLY A 22 35.89 13.55 -16.23
N LYS A 23 37.00 13.34 -15.52
CA LYS A 23 37.02 13.01 -14.09
C LYS A 23 36.61 14.19 -13.19
N LEU A 24 36.97 15.43 -13.56
CA LEU A 24 36.55 16.63 -12.84
C LEU A 24 35.05 16.92 -13.01
N TYR A 25 34.49 16.68 -14.19
CA TYR A 25 33.06 16.81 -14.47
C TYR A 25 32.26 15.67 -13.81
N SER A 26 32.73 14.41 -13.88
CA SER A 26 32.06 13.29 -13.21
C SER A 26 32.04 13.44 -11.68
N ASN A 27 33.13 13.95 -11.10
CA ASN A 27 33.21 14.17 -9.65
C ASN A 27 32.32 15.36 -9.22
N LYS A 28 32.25 16.44 -10.01
CA LYS A 28 31.30 17.55 -9.73
C LYS A 28 29.83 17.13 -9.83
N GLU A 29 29.47 16.27 -10.78
CA GLU A 29 28.11 15.73 -10.88
C GLU A 29 27.77 14.80 -9.71
N GLN A 30 28.72 13.97 -9.27
CA GLN A 30 28.55 13.10 -8.09
C GLN A 30 28.50 13.90 -6.78
N ASP A 31 29.31 14.94 -6.62
CA ASP A 31 29.28 15.83 -5.45
C ASP A 31 27.97 16.62 -5.40
N THR A 32 27.48 17.13 -6.54
CA THR A 32 26.18 17.83 -6.60
C THR A 32 24.98 16.90 -6.41
N GLU A 33 25.04 15.63 -6.82
CA GLU A 33 24.01 14.63 -6.53
C GLU A 33 24.04 14.22 -5.03
N HIS A 34 25.23 14.09 -4.46
CA HIS A 34 25.41 13.81 -3.03
C HIS A 34 24.86 14.95 -2.16
N ASP A 35 25.20 16.20 -2.48
CA ASP A 35 24.72 17.39 -1.77
C ASP A 35 23.20 17.55 -1.91
N LYS A 36 22.64 17.31 -3.10
CA LYS A 36 21.18 17.29 -3.30
C LYS A 36 20.51 16.21 -2.44
N LYS A 37 21.13 15.04 -2.30
CA LYS A 37 20.61 13.95 -1.46
C LYS A 37 20.68 14.30 0.02
N ILE A 38 21.76 14.93 0.48
CA ILE A 38 21.89 15.44 1.85
C ILE A 38 20.83 16.50 2.13
N ALA A 39 20.69 17.49 1.25
CA ALA A 39 19.69 18.54 1.38
C ALA A 39 18.26 17.98 1.38
N ALA A 40 17.94 17.05 0.49
CA ALA A 40 16.63 16.39 0.45
C ALA A 40 16.36 15.57 1.73
N ASN A 41 17.36 14.88 2.26
CA ASN A 41 17.22 14.16 3.53
C ASN A 41 17.02 15.11 4.71
N LYS A 42 17.76 16.22 4.75
CA LYS A 42 17.60 17.26 5.79
C LYS A 42 16.20 17.86 5.76
N ALA A 43 15.73 18.26 4.57
CA ALA A 43 14.37 18.79 4.40
C ALA A 43 13.31 17.79 4.86
N LYS A 44 13.50 16.49 4.57
CA LYS A 44 12.59 15.44 5.05
C LYS A 44 12.56 15.32 6.57
N ILE A 45 13.73 15.41 7.23
CA ILE A 45 13.83 15.36 8.69
C ILE A 45 13.16 16.60 9.31
N GLU A 46 13.44 17.79 8.79
CA GLU A 46 12.85 19.05 9.26
C GLU A 46 11.32 19.04 9.14
N ASN A 47 10.81 18.57 8.00
CA ASN A 47 9.39 18.40 7.74
C ASN A 47 8.74 17.38 8.70
N GLU A 48 9.39 16.25 8.99
CA GLU A 48 8.92 15.27 9.99
C GLU A 48 8.89 15.87 11.41
N VAL A 49 9.90 16.65 11.78
CA VAL A 49 9.95 17.33 13.09
C VAL A 49 8.81 18.35 13.20
N LEU A 50 8.60 19.15 12.16
CA LEU A 50 7.49 20.12 12.10
C LEU A 50 6.14 19.41 12.21
N PHE A 51 5.93 18.33 11.44
CA PHE A 51 4.72 17.52 11.51
C PHE A 51 4.40 17.08 12.95
N ASN A 52 5.37 16.45 13.60
CA ASN A 52 5.18 15.90 14.94
C ASN A 52 4.91 16.99 15.98
N ARG A 53 5.56 18.15 15.86
CA ARG A 53 5.32 19.31 16.73
C ARG A 53 3.94 19.94 16.51
N LEU A 54 3.46 20.03 15.27
CA LEU A 54 2.11 20.50 14.96
C LEU A 54 1.05 19.61 15.62
N ILE A 55 1.17 18.29 15.43
CA ILE A 55 0.25 17.31 16.04
C ILE A 55 0.28 17.43 17.56
N GLN A 56 1.48 17.46 18.17
CA GLN A 56 1.64 17.60 19.61
C GLN A 56 0.90 18.84 20.16
N LEU A 57 1.14 20.03 19.58
CA LEU A 57 0.50 21.27 20.02
C LEU A 57 -1.03 21.21 19.91
N LEU A 58 -1.56 20.64 18.83
CA LEU A 58 -3.01 20.52 18.61
C LEU A 58 -3.68 19.51 19.54
N GLU A 59 -2.94 18.51 20.01
CA GLU A 59 -3.41 17.55 21.00
C GLU A 59 -3.36 18.11 22.43
N GLU A 60 -2.53 19.11 22.70
CA GLU A 60 -2.53 19.81 23.98
C GLU A 60 -3.87 20.54 24.23
N ASN A 61 -4.28 20.59 25.50
CA ASN A 61 -5.49 21.28 25.93
C ASN A 61 -5.22 22.77 26.23
N LEU A 62 -4.69 23.47 25.23
CA LEU A 62 -4.37 24.89 25.32
C LEU A 62 -5.61 25.75 25.04
N ARG A 63 -5.64 26.97 25.62
CA ARG A 63 -6.64 27.98 25.27
C ARG A 63 -6.49 28.37 23.79
N SER A 64 -7.59 28.58 23.09
CA SER A 64 -7.62 28.80 21.63
C SER A 64 -6.65 29.88 21.15
N GLU A 65 -6.61 31.04 21.82
CA GLU A 65 -5.71 32.14 21.44
C GLU A 65 -4.23 31.78 21.61
N TYR A 66 -3.90 31.06 22.69
CA TYR A 66 -2.54 30.62 22.95
C TYR A 66 -2.10 29.56 21.94
N LEU A 67 -2.97 28.59 21.65
CA LEU A 67 -2.72 27.58 20.62
C LEU A 67 -2.49 28.22 19.24
N LYS A 68 -3.31 29.20 18.85
CA LYS A 68 -3.14 29.93 17.60
C LYS A 68 -1.77 30.60 17.51
N ALA A 69 -1.35 31.27 18.58
CA ALA A 69 -0.06 31.96 18.63
C ALA A 69 1.12 30.97 18.55
N GLU A 70 1.06 29.85 19.26
CA GLU A 70 2.12 28.83 19.21
C GLU A 70 2.18 28.12 17.84
N LEU A 71 1.03 27.84 17.21
CA LEU A 71 0.97 27.29 15.85
C LEU A 71 1.57 28.25 14.82
N GLN A 72 1.26 29.54 14.93
CA GLN A 72 1.84 30.56 14.06
C GLN A 72 3.36 30.65 14.25
N LYS A 73 3.81 30.77 15.49
CA LYS A 73 5.24 30.82 15.83
C LYS A 73 5.99 29.57 15.34
N LEU A 74 5.40 28.39 15.47
CA LEU A 74 6.00 27.14 14.98
C LEU A 74 6.09 27.14 13.45
N ALA A 75 5.03 27.53 12.73
CA ALA A 75 5.07 27.58 11.26
C ALA A 75 6.11 28.59 10.75
N GLU A 76 6.20 29.77 11.38
CA GLU A 76 7.14 30.84 11.02
C GLU A 76 8.61 30.41 11.17
N GLN A 77 8.94 29.55 12.16
CA GLN A 77 10.29 28.99 12.31
C GLN A 77 10.75 28.18 11.09
N TYR A 78 9.80 27.69 10.29
CA TYR A 78 10.05 26.92 9.08
C TYR A 78 9.71 27.72 7.80
N GLY A 79 9.46 29.02 7.92
CA GLY A 79 9.16 29.89 6.77
C GLY A 79 7.77 29.66 6.16
N LEU A 80 6.83 29.12 6.93
CA LEU A 80 5.45 28.86 6.51
C LEU A 80 4.48 29.71 7.33
N ASP A 81 3.31 30.00 6.77
CA ASP A 81 2.15 30.38 7.58
C ASP A 81 1.46 29.12 8.16
N THR A 82 0.60 29.30 9.17
CA THR A 82 -0.11 28.19 9.82
C THR A 82 -0.90 27.33 8.84
N ARG A 83 -1.63 27.94 7.89
CA ARG A 83 -2.46 27.21 6.93
C ARG A 83 -1.56 26.38 6.01
N SER A 84 -0.48 26.95 5.50
CA SER A 84 0.50 26.21 4.69
C SER A 84 1.10 25.04 5.46
N ALA A 85 1.50 25.24 6.71
CA ALA A 85 2.05 24.17 7.55
C ALA A 85 1.05 23.03 7.79
N LEU A 86 -0.23 23.33 8.00
CA LEU A 86 -1.27 22.31 8.23
C LEU A 86 -1.66 21.51 6.98
N ASN A 87 -1.36 22.02 5.77
CA ASN A 87 -1.79 21.40 4.51
C ASN A 87 -0.65 20.82 3.66
N GLN A 88 0.58 21.31 3.82
CA GLN A 88 1.71 20.91 2.95
C GLN A 88 2.70 19.98 3.64
N VAL A 89 2.74 19.99 4.97
CA VAL A 89 3.64 19.13 5.73
C VAL A 89 3.10 17.71 5.70
N GLU A 90 3.97 16.75 5.43
CA GLU A 90 3.63 15.32 5.44
C GLU A 90 4.49 14.58 6.47
N ASN A 91 4.00 13.54 7.11
CA ASN A 91 4.91 12.66 7.83
C ASN A 91 5.69 11.73 6.89
N GLU A 92 6.53 10.87 7.45
CA GLU A 92 7.38 9.95 6.71
C GLU A 92 6.63 8.94 5.83
N TYR A 93 5.33 8.77 6.07
CA TYR A 93 4.41 7.93 5.31
C TYR A 93 3.67 8.71 4.20
N GLY A 94 3.85 10.02 4.12
CA GLY A 94 3.18 10.90 3.16
C GLY A 94 1.79 11.35 3.61
N GLN A 95 1.51 11.32 4.92
CA GLN A 95 0.22 11.73 5.47
C GLN A 95 0.27 13.22 5.85
N SER A 96 -0.68 14.01 5.36
CA SER A 96 -0.95 15.34 5.92
C SER A 96 -1.48 15.21 7.36
N PRO A 97 -1.43 16.28 8.18
CA PRO A 97 -2.00 16.27 9.53
C PRO A 97 -3.45 15.81 9.59
N LEU A 98 -4.26 16.22 8.60
CA LEU A 98 -5.68 15.86 8.54
C LEU A 98 -5.89 14.39 8.13
N VAL A 99 -5.11 13.87 7.17
CA VAL A 99 -5.09 12.44 6.85
C VAL A 99 -4.70 11.60 8.07
N TYR A 100 -3.66 12.02 8.80
CA TYR A 100 -3.22 11.36 10.02
C TYR A 100 -4.33 11.30 11.08
N ALA A 101 -5.02 12.42 11.32
CA ALA A 101 -6.11 12.47 12.29
C ALA A 101 -7.26 11.51 11.90
N PHE A 102 -7.68 11.50 10.63
CA PHE A 102 -8.73 10.60 10.15
C PHE A 102 -8.31 9.12 10.22
N GLN A 103 -7.10 8.78 9.80
CA GLN A 103 -6.62 7.39 9.90
C GLN A 103 -6.51 6.92 11.35
N ASN A 104 -6.15 7.82 12.29
CA ASN A 104 -6.17 7.52 13.72
C ASN A 104 -7.57 7.54 14.36
N GLN A 105 -8.61 7.85 13.58
CA GLN A 105 -10.00 8.02 14.01
C GLN A 105 -10.14 9.08 15.12
N ASN A 106 -9.25 10.07 15.14
CA ASN A 106 -9.25 11.16 16.10
C ASN A 106 -10.05 12.34 15.53
N PHE A 107 -11.38 12.22 15.55
CA PHE A 107 -12.28 13.24 14.99
C PHE A 107 -12.21 14.58 15.74
N SER A 108 -11.84 14.57 17.03
CA SER A 108 -11.59 15.80 17.78
C SER A 108 -10.38 16.56 17.25
N LEU A 109 -9.26 15.85 16.99
CA LEU A 109 -8.07 16.45 16.38
C LEU A 109 -8.37 16.92 14.96
N ALA A 110 -9.07 16.12 14.15
CA ALA A 110 -9.48 16.51 12.80
C ALA A 110 -10.31 17.80 12.81
N LYS A 111 -11.25 17.94 13.76
CA LYS A 111 -12.02 19.16 13.94
C LYS A 111 -11.12 20.36 14.26
N LYS A 112 -10.22 20.24 15.25
CA LYS A 112 -9.27 21.31 15.58
C LYS A 112 -8.43 21.69 14.36
N LEU A 113 -7.88 20.73 13.64
CA LEU A 113 -7.09 20.97 12.43
C LEU A 113 -7.86 21.82 11.41
N MET A 114 -9.12 21.49 11.13
CA MET A 114 -9.97 22.26 10.23
C MET A 114 -10.30 23.66 10.79
N ASP A 115 -10.58 23.78 12.09
CA ASP A 115 -10.83 25.07 12.76
C ASP A 115 -9.62 26.04 12.63
N TYR A 116 -8.41 25.50 12.48
CA TYR A 116 -7.16 26.26 12.28
C TYR A 116 -6.69 26.35 10.82
N GLY A 117 -7.49 25.88 9.85
CA GLY A 117 -7.25 26.08 8.42
C GLY A 117 -6.72 24.87 7.65
N ALA A 118 -6.72 23.67 8.22
CA ALA A 118 -6.53 22.46 7.42
C ALA A 118 -7.71 22.25 6.45
N GLU A 119 -7.43 21.83 5.22
CA GLU A 119 -8.39 21.69 4.14
C GLU A 119 -8.62 20.22 3.79
N ALA A 120 -9.88 19.85 3.59
CA ALA A 120 -10.25 18.51 3.16
C ALA A 120 -10.20 18.39 1.62
N GLY A 121 -9.00 18.15 1.10
CA GLY A 121 -8.75 17.78 -0.29
C GLY A 121 -9.21 16.35 -0.64
N PRO A 122 -9.00 15.89 -1.88
CA PRO A 122 -9.38 14.54 -2.31
C PRO A 122 -8.81 13.41 -1.45
N ILE A 123 -7.57 13.55 -0.98
CA ILE A 123 -6.87 12.54 -0.18
C ILE A 123 -7.47 12.51 1.23
N GLU A 124 -7.64 13.68 1.85
CA GLU A 124 -8.24 13.84 3.19
C GLU A 124 -9.67 13.30 3.20
N ARG A 125 -10.47 13.58 2.15
CA ARG A 125 -11.82 13.04 2.00
C ARG A 125 -11.82 11.51 1.87
N ALA A 126 -10.88 10.94 1.12
CA ALA A 126 -10.76 9.49 1.01
C ALA A 126 -10.35 8.84 2.35
N ALA A 127 -9.46 9.48 3.12
CA ALA A 127 -9.12 9.02 4.47
C ALA A 127 -10.32 9.14 5.43
N PHE A 128 -11.09 10.22 5.33
CA PHE A 128 -12.31 10.42 6.10
C PHE A 128 -13.36 9.34 5.79
N GLU A 129 -13.64 9.07 4.51
CA GLU A 129 -14.53 7.99 4.03
C GLU A 129 -14.17 6.65 4.68
N ILE A 130 -12.89 6.28 4.69
CA ILE A 130 -12.43 5.06 5.37
C ILE A 130 -12.74 5.11 6.87
N SER A 131 -12.45 6.23 7.53
CA SER A 131 -12.61 6.40 8.99
C SER A 131 -14.07 6.35 9.45
N LEU A 132 -15.03 6.64 8.57
CA LEU A 132 -16.46 6.60 8.89
C LEU A 132 -16.94 5.19 9.28
N ASP A 133 -16.25 4.15 8.82
CA ASP A 133 -16.55 2.75 9.21
C ASP A 133 -15.93 2.35 10.57
N SER A 134 -16.02 3.24 11.56
CA SER A 134 -15.49 3.02 12.91
C SER A 134 -16.50 3.35 14.00
N LYS A 135 -16.31 2.78 15.20
CA LYS A 135 -17.07 3.14 16.40
C LYS A 135 -16.89 4.62 16.76
N ALA A 136 -15.65 5.10 16.68
CA ALA A 136 -15.31 6.49 16.95
C ALA A 136 -16.08 7.47 16.04
N ALA A 137 -16.34 7.11 14.78
CA ALA A 137 -17.15 7.94 13.88
C ALA A 137 -18.62 8.03 14.33
N LYS A 138 -19.20 6.91 14.78
CA LYS A 138 -20.56 6.88 15.34
C LYS A 138 -20.65 7.74 16.60
N GLU A 139 -19.68 7.60 17.50
CA GLU A 139 -19.58 8.38 18.74
C GLU A 139 -19.37 9.88 18.48
N ALA A 140 -18.65 10.22 17.40
CA ALA A 140 -18.48 11.60 16.93
C ALA A 140 -19.71 12.18 16.22
N GLY A 141 -20.80 11.42 16.08
CA GLY A 141 -22.07 11.90 15.52
C GLY A 141 -22.23 11.70 14.01
N PHE A 142 -21.40 10.90 13.35
CA PHE A 142 -21.47 10.69 11.90
C PHE A 142 -22.40 9.55 11.46
N SER A 143 -23.27 9.04 12.34
CA SER A 143 -24.14 7.88 12.08
C SER A 143 -24.99 8.00 10.80
N ASP A 144 -25.48 9.19 10.48
CA ASP A 144 -26.30 9.42 9.28
C ASP A 144 -25.51 9.32 7.97
N LEU A 145 -24.22 9.71 7.99
CA LEU A 145 -23.34 9.62 6.82
C LEU A 145 -22.97 8.17 6.52
N ILE A 146 -22.73 7.37 7.57
CA ILE A 146 -22.43 5.93 7.47
C ILE A 146 -23.54 5.21 6.68
N SER A 147 -24.81 5.55 6.94
CA SER A 147 -25.96 4.92 6.26
C SER A 147 -26.06 5.22 4.76
N LYS A 148 -25.50 6.36 4.31
CA LYS A 148 -25.53 6.81 2.91
C LYS A 148 -24.36 6.25 2.12
N GLU A 149 -23.19 6.13 2.74
CA GLU A 149 -21.97 5.63 2.10
C GLU A 149 -21.87 4.10 2.06
N ALA A 150 -22.46 3.40 3.04
CA ALA A 150 -22.48 1.93 3.11
C ALA A 150 -23.19 1.24 1.92
N LYS A 151 -23.80 2.00 1.01
CA LYS A 151 -24.51 1.49 -0.17
C LYS A 151 -23.62 1.28 -1.41
N LYS A 152 -22.36 1.70 -1.40
CA LYS A 152 -21.44 1.51 -2.53
C LYS A 152 -20.62 0.24 -2.35
N GLU A 153 -21.17 -0.89 -2.79
CA GLU A 153 -20.44 -2.18 -2.79
C GLU A 153 -19.37 -2.27 -3.89
N GLU A 154 -19.46 -1.42 -4.93
CA GLU A 154 -18.51 -1.39 -6.04
C GLU A 154 -17.46 -0.29 -5.88
N LEU A 155 -16.21 -0.61 -6.26
CA LEU A 155 -15.15 0.40 -6.33
C LEU A 155 -15.45 1.37 -7.47
N HIS A 156 -15.25 2.65 -7.17
CA HIS A 156 -15.09 3.66 -8.21
C HIS A 156 -13.99 3.24 -9.21
N THR A 157 -14.19 3.52 -10.50
CA THR A 157 -13.28 3.14 -11.59
C THR A 157 -11.83 3.53 -11.30
N VAL A 158 -11.57 4.75 -10.84
CA VAL A 158 -10.20 5.17 -10.50
C VAL A 158 -9.60 4.40 -9.32
N LYS A 159 -10.40 3.96 -8.33
CA LYS A 159 -9.92 3.13 -7.21
C LYS A 159 -9.60 1.70 -7.69
N LYS A 160 -10.48 1.10 -8.50
CA LYS A 160 -10.29 -0.24 -9.09
C LYS A 160 -8.93 -0.38 -9.76
N TYR A 161 -8.56 0.57 -10.62
CA TYR A 161 -7.29 0.56 -11.33
C TYR A 161 -6.13 1.12 -10.49
N GLY A 162 -6.36 2.23 -9.77
CA GLY A 162 -5.36 2.92 -8.98
C GLY A 162 -4.74 2.07 -7.88
N LEU A 163 -5.54 1.27 -7.16
CA LEU A 163 -5.04 0.43 -6.07
C LEU A 163 -4.15 -0.71 -6.56
N VAL A 164 -4.49 -1.34 -7.68
CA VAL A 164 -3.78 -2.51 -8.23
C VAL A 164 -2.53 -2.12 -9.00
N LEU A 165 -2.68 -1.14 -9.90
CA LEU A 165 -1.63 -0.68 -10.78
C LEU A 165 -0.71 0.34 -10.10
N GLY A 166 -1.15 0.93 -8.98
CA GLY A 166 -0.39 1.92 -8.23
C GLY A 166 -0.44 3.33 -8.85
N ILE A 167 -1.51 3.64 -9.59
CA ILE A 167 -1.70 4.93 -10.27
C ILE A 167 -2.28 5.93 -9.27
N LYS A 168 -1.55 6.99 -8.94
CA LYS A 168 -2.03 8.09 -8.11
C LYS A 168 -2.74 9.15 -8.97
N MET A 169 -4.03 9.34 -8.79
CA MET A 169 -4.80 10.41 -9.45
C MET A 169 -6.08 10.71 -8.68
N THR A 170 -6.76 11.78 -9.09
CA THR A 170 -8.10 12.14 -8.62
C THR A 170 -9.02 12.16 -9.83
N SER A 171 -10.19 11.54 -9.70
CA SER A 171 -11.27 11.58 -10.69
C SER A 171 -11.81 13.00 -10.85
N GLN A 172 -12.53 13.25 -11.95
CA GLN A 172 -13.30 14.49 -12.13
C GLN A 172 -14.30 14.77 -11.00
N ASP A 173 -14.85 13.74 -10.37
CA ASP A 173 -15.81 13.89 -9.27
C ASP A 173 -15.14 14.13 -7.90
N GLY A 174 -13.81 14.17 -7.85
CA GLY A 174 -13.02 14.33 -6.63
C GLY A 174 -12.62 13.02 -5.95
N THR A 175 -12.99 11.85 -6.49
CA THR A 175 -12.60 10.56 -5.93
C THR A 175 -11.10 10.31 -6.10
N HIS A 176 -10.38 10.12 -4.99
CA HIS A 176 -8.97 9.75 -5.04
C HIS A 176 -8.79 8.26 -5.38
N SER A 177 -7.77 7.92 -6.17
CA SER A 177 -7.53 6.56 -6.67
C SER A 177 -6.93 5.60 -5.65
N GLN A 178 -6.47 6.12 -4.51
CA GLN A 178 -5.97 5.35 -3.37
C GLN A 178 -7.04 5.27 -2.27
N PHE A 179 -6.78 4.56 -1.17
CA PHE A 179 -7.73 4.27 -0.09
C PHE A 179 -8.93 3.44 -0.55
N GLY A 180 -8.89 2.15 -0.25
CA GLY A 180 -10.00 1.24 -0.47
C GLY A 180 -10.38 0.53 0.81
N HIS A 181 -11.68 0.41 1.06
CA HIS A 181 -12.22 -0.45 2.12
C HIS A 181 -11.85 -1.93 1.90
N ILE A 182 -11.90 -2.74 2.97
CA ILE A 182 -11.53 -4.16 2.91
C ILE A 182 -12.44 -4.94 1.95
N GLN A 183 -13.77 -4.86 2.05
CA GLN A 183 -14.71 -5.62 1.23
C GLN A 183 -14.36 -5.56 -0.26
N PRO A 184 -14.33 -4.38 -0.91
CA PRO A 184 -14.18 -4.34 -2.35
C PRO A 184 -12.76 -4.74 -2.79
N THR A 185 -11.76 -4.40 -1.98
CA THR A 185 -10.35 -4.69 -2.31
C THR A 185 -10.00 -6.15 -2.07
N TYR A 186 -10.59 -6.79 -1.06
CA TYR A 186 -10.46 -8.21 -0.79
C TYR A 186 -11.20 -9.05 -1.83
N GLN A 187 -12.36 -8.59 -2.32
CA GLN A 187 -13.02 -9.18 -3.48
C GLN A 187 -12.14 -9.10 -4.73
N LEU A 188 -11.50 -7.94 -4.99
CA LEU A 188 -10.58 -7.79 -6.11
C LEU A 188 -9.39 -8.75 -6.02
N MET A 189 -8.82 -8.92 -4.82
CA MET A 189 -7.76 -9.90 -4.56
C MET A 189 -8.25 -11.33 -4.77
N THR A 190 -9.44 -11.66 -4.27
CA THR A 190 -10.07 -12.98 -4.45
C THR A 190 -10.23 -13.32 -5.92
N ASN A 191 -10.73 -12.38 -6.73
CA ASN A 191 -10.87 -12.54 -8.18
C ASN A 191 -9.51 -12.73 -8.84
N SER A 192 -8.53 -11.88 -8.51
CA SER A 192 -7.19 -11.93 -9.12
C SER A 192 -6.46 -13.25 -8.86
N VAL A 193 -6.54 -13.77 -7.64
CA VAL A 193 -5.92 -15.06 -7.28
C VAL A 193 -6.67 -16.22 -7.93
N SER A 194 -8.00 -16.17 -7.94
CA SER A 194 -8.84 -17.19 -8.58
C SER A 194 -8.57 -17.28 -10.08
N ASP A 195 -8.48 -16.15 -10.76
CA ASP A 195 -8.20 -16.08 -12.19
C ASP A 195 -6.79 -16.59 -12.50
N PHE A 196 -5.79 -16.25 -11.68
CA PHE A 196 -4.44 -16.81 -11.84
C PHE A 196 -4.43 -18.33 -11.64
N ALA A 197 -5.11 -18.85 -10.61
CA ALA A 197 -5.21 -20.28 -10.34
C ALA A 197 -5.92 -21.04 -11.47
N LYS A 198 -6.97 -20.47 -12.06
CA LYS A 198 -7.66 -21.05 -13.25
C LYS A 198 -6.73 -21.13 -14.46
N ASN A 199 -5.89 -20.12 -14.66
CA ASN A 199 -4.89 -20.08 -15.74
C ASN A 199 -3.65 -20.96 -15.47
N GLN A 200 -3.54 -21.56 -14.28
CA GLN A 200 -2.45 -22.45 -13.86
C GLN A 200 -3.02 -23.74 -13.25
N PRO A 201 -3.78 -24.55 -14.01
CA PRO A 201 -4.57 -25.65 -13.45
C PRO A 201 -3.73 -26.78 -12.84
N SER A 202 -2.43 -26.87 -13.13
CA SER A 202 -1.50 -27.81 -12.47
C SER A 202 -0.96 -27.27 -11.14
N ASN A 203 -1.06 -25.97 -10.87
CA ASN A 203 -0.51 -25.34 -9.68
C ASN A 203 -1.49 -25.48 -8.49
N GLN A 204 -1.35 -26.56 -7.73
CA GLN A 204 -2.19 -26.83 -6.56
C GLN A 204 -2.01 -25.80 -5.44
N ASN A 205 -0.83 -25.18 -5.34
CA ASN A 205 -0.56 -24.16 -4.33
C ASN A 205 -1.48 -22.95 -4.50
N PHE A 206 -1.58 -22.42 -5.73
CA PHE A 206 -2.47 -21.29 -6.02
C PHE A 206 -3.96 -21.65 -5.97
N LYS A 207 -4.34 -22.91 -6.23
CA LYS A 207 -5.72 -23.36 -5.99
C LYS A 207 -6.09 -23.30 -4.51
N ALA A 208 -5.21 -23.78 -3.63
CA ALA A 208 -5.44 -23.72 -2.18
C ALA A 208 -5.51 -22.27 -1.68
N ILE A 209 -4.66 -21.38 -2.22
CA ILE A 209 -4.70 -19.94 -1.90
C ILE A 209 -6.01 -19.32 -2.41
N ALA A 210 -6.44 -19.62 -3.65
CA ALA A 210 -7.70 -19.12 -4.19
C ALA A 210 -8.91 -19.56 -3.35
N ASP A 211 -8.97 -20.82 -2.94
CA ASP A 211 -10.00 -21.36 -2.04
C ASP A 211 -10.01 -20.64 -0.69
N ALA A 212 -8.84 -20.36 -0.12
CA ALA A 212 -8.72 -19.61 1.13
C ALA A 212 -9.31 -18.19 1.00
N TYR A 213 -8.97 -17.45 -0.05
CA TYR A 213 -9.53 -16.12 -0.30
C TYR A 213 -11.05 -16.16 -0.49
N GLN A 214 -11.56 -17.08 -1.30
CA GLN A 214 -13.00 -17.23 -1.54
C GLN A 214 -13.76 -17.56 -0.24
N PHE A 215 -13.24 -18.50 0.54
CA PHE A 215 -13.83 -18.87 1.82
C PHE A 215 -13.84 -17.68 2.78
N SER A 216 -12.71 -17.03 3.00
CA SER A 216 -12.61 -15.95 3.98
C SER A 216 -13.42 -14.73 3.60
N ASN A 217 -13.49 -14.40 2.31
CA ASN A 217 -14.33 -13.32 1.81
C ASN A 217 -15.82 -13.58 2.11
N LYS A 218 -16.29 -14.81 1.87
CA LYS A 218 -17.66 -15.23 2.18
C LYS A 218 -17.92 -15.30 3.69
N ALA A 219 -16.99 -15.89 4.45
CA ALA A 219 -17.13 -16.10 5.89
C ALA A 219 -17.25 -14.76 6.63
N CYS A 220 -16.38 -13.80 6.30
CA CYS A 220 -16.39 -12.49 6.94
C CYS A 220 -17.54 -11.60 6.49
N ALA A 221 -17.97 -11.73 5.22
CA ALA A 221 -19.00 -10.90 4.58
C ALA A 221 -18.86 -9.42 4.98
N PHE A 222 -17.70 -8.83 4.67
CA PHE A 222 -17.45 -7.43 5.02
C PHE A 222 -18.48 -6.53 4.35
N SER A 223 -18.85 -5.47 5.06
CA SER A 223 -19.42 -4.26 4.46
C SER A 223 -18.44 -3.15 4.79
N SER A 224 -17.97 -2.44 3.77
CA SER A 224 -16.81 -1.56 3.87
C SER A 224 -15.60 -2.29 4.49
N SER A 225 -15.15 -1.93 5.68
CA SER A 225 -14.01 -2.52 6.40
C SER A 225 -14.42 -3.27 7.68
N THR A 226 -15.72 -3.44 7.92
CA THR A 226 -16.27 -4.14 9.10
C THR A 226 -16.92 -5.46 8.68
N SER A 227 -16.54 -6.55 9.35
CA SER A 227 -17.17 -7.86 9.15
C SER A 227 -18.59 -7.85 9.71
N GLN A 228 -19.57 -8.26 8.88
CA GLN A 228 -20.99 -8.28 9.25
C GLN A 228 -21.43 -9.59 9.91
N ARG A 229 -20.51 -10.55 10.07
CA ARG A 229 -20.81 -11.90 10.58
C ARG A 229 -20.11 -12.23 11.88
N VAL A 230 -19.56 -11.26 12.60
CA VAL A 230 -19.00 -11.49 13.93
C VAL A 230 -20.14 -11.79 14.93
N PRO A 231 -20.07 -12.87 15.74
CA PRO A 231 -18.89 -13.74 15.96
C PRO A 231 -18.74 -14.95 15.03
N ALA A 232 -19.77 -15.35 14.28
CA ALA A 232 -19.78 -16.54 13.41
C ALA A 232 -18.62 -16.59 12.40
N ALA A 233 -18.16 -15.45 11.89
CA ALA A 233 -16.98 -15.37 11.01
C ALA A 233 -15.73 -15.95 11.69
N GLY A 234 -15.48 -15.60 12.95
CA GLY A 234 -14.36 -16.13 13.73
C GLY A 234 -14.48 -17.65 13.94
N GLU A 235 -15.68 -18.15 14.19
CA GLU A 235 -15.94 -19.59 14.34
C GLU A 235 -15.66 -20.37 13.05
N GLU A 236 -16.15 -19.88 11.90
CA GLU A 236 -15.95 -20.51 10.59
C GLU A 236 -14.48 -20.52 10.17
N LEU A 237 -13.78 -19.40 10.37
CA LEU A 237 -12.36 -19.29 10.06
C LEU A 237 -11.50 -20.16 10.99
N ALA A 238 -11.76 -20.14 12.30
CA ALA A 238 -11.06 -20.99 13.26
C ALA A 238 -11.28 -22.48 12.93
N LYS A 239 -12.52 -22.88 12.66
CA LYS A 239 -12.84 -24.26 12.24
C LYS A 239 -12.07 -24.66 10.99
N ARG A 240 -12.01 -23.81 9.98
CA ARG A 240 -11.25 -24.08 8.75
C ARG A 240 -9.75 -24.28 9.02
N ILE A 241 -9.18 -23.50 9.94
CA ILE A 241 -7.78 -23.67 10.39
C ILE A 241 -7.60 -25.04 11.06
N GLN A 242 -8.50 -25.42 11.97
CA GLN A 242 -8.46 -26.73 12.66
C GLN A 242 -8.64 -27.91 11.69
N GLU A 243 -9.35 -27.72 10.58
CA GLU A 243 -9.46 -28.70 9.49
C GLU A 243 -8.16 -28.85 8.66
N GLY A 244 -7.12 -28.09 8.99
CA GLY A 244 -5.82 -28.14 8.30
C GLY A 244 -5.80 -27.36 6.98
N LYS A 245 -6.75 -26.45 6.75
CA LYS A 245 -6.85 -25.68 5.50
C LYS A 245 -6.24 -24.30 5.65
N ILE A 246 -5.56 -23.86 4.58
CA ILE A 246 -5.06 -22.49 4.47
C ILE A 246 -6.23 -21.52 4.65
N THR A 247 -6.01 -20.53 5.51
CA THR A 247 -7.01 -19.52 5.84
C THR A 247 -6.37 -18.15 5.80
N THR A 248 -6.85 -17.30 4.91
CA THR A 248 -6.46 -15.91 4.84
C THR A 248 -7.34 -15.10 5.78
N ILE A 249 -6.78 -14.14 6.50
CA ILE A 249 -7.51 -13.33 7.48
C ILE A 249 -7.20 -11.86 7.16
N PRO A 250 -8.14 -11.13 6.52
CA PRO A 250 -7.96 -9.70 6.32
C PRO A 250 -8.04 -9.01 7.68
N ILE A 251 -6.91 -8.49 8.13
CA ILE A 251 -6.80 -7.78 9.41
C ILE A 251 -6.62 -6.29 9.17
N SER A 252 -7.06 -5.50 10.14
CA SER A 252 -7.02 -4.05 10.02
C SER A 252 -6.71 -3.38 11.36
N CYS A 253 -6.23 -2.15 11.28
CA CYS A 253 -6.08 -1.24 12.41
C CYS A 253 -6.57 0.15 11.97
N LYS A 254 -6.51 1.12 12.88
CA LYS A 254 -6.81 2.53 12.62
C LYS A 254 -6.29 2.98 11.24
N GLY A 255 -7.20 3.15 10.28
CA GLY A 255 -6.92 3.63 8.92
C GLY A 255 -6.10 2.72 7.99
N HIS A 256 -5.71 1.51 8.40
CA HIS A 256 -4.82 0.64 7.62
C HIS A 256 -5.26 -0.83 7.63
N ALA A 257 -4.88 -1.55 6.58
CA ALA A 257 -5.09 -2.99 6.46
C ALA A 257 -3.75 -3.72 6.32
N MET A 258 -3.65 -4.89 6.92
CA MET A 258 -2.47 -5.75 6.88
C MET A 258 -2.87 -7.13 6.33
N GLY A 259 -1.89 -7.90 5.87
CA GLY A 259 -2.12 -9.28 5.44
C GLY A 259 -1.87 -10.22 6.62
N MET A 260 -2.81 -11.10 6.93
CA MET A 260 -2.58 -12.22 7.82
C MET A 260 -3.10 -13.51 7.17
N SER A 261 -2.39 -14.61 7.37
CA SER A 261 -2.84 -15.94 6.97
C SER A 261 -2.34 -16.99 7.93
N VAL A 262 -3.04 -18.10 8.03
CA VAL A 262 -2.61 -19.30 8.76
C VAL A 262 -2.50 -20.46 7.79
N VAL A 263 -1.37 -21.16 7.85
CA VAL A 263 -1.02 -22.30 7.00
C VAL A 263 -0.72 -23.49 7.91
N PRO A 264 -1.72 -24.35 8.20
CA PRO A 264 -1.51 -25.57 9.00
C PRO A 264 -0.51 -26.52 8.32
N ASP A 265 0.22 -27.33 9.11
CA ASP A 265 1.18 -28.32 8.54
C ASP A 265 0.49 -29.44 7.75
N GLY A 266 -0.82 -29.59 7.92
CA GLY A 266 -1.65 -30.56 7.19
C GLY A 266 -2.96 -30.85 7.92
N PRO A 267 -3.82 -31.70 7.33
CA PRO A 267 -5.06 -32.14 7.95
C PRO A 267 -4.83 -32.76 9.34
N GLY A 268 -5.57 -32.28 10.35
CA GLY A 268 -5.48 -32.78 11.73
C GLY A 268 -4.22 -32.34 12.50
N SER A 269 -3.36 -31.51 11.89
CA SER A 269 -2.21 -30.96 12.60
C SER A 269 -2.65 -29.98 13.70
N LYS A 270 -1.98 -30.05 14.86
CA LYS A 270 -2.09 -29.03 15.91
C LYS A 270 -1.20 -27.82 15.66
N SER A 271 -0.31 -27.87 14.68
CA SER A 271 0.68 -26.85 14.42
C SER A 271 0.65 -26.36 12.97
N GLY A 272 1.23 -25.18 12.75
CA GLY A 272 1.31 -24.54 11.44
C GLY A 272 2.14 -23.29 11.46
N TYR A 273 1.89 -22.41 10.50
CA TYR A 273 2.54 -21.12 10.38
C TYR A 273 1.52 -19.99 10.35
N LEU A 274 1.85 -18.87 10.98
CA LEU A 274 1.13 -17.61 10.83
C LEU A 274 1.99 -16.65 9.99
N VAL A 275 1.43 -16.18 8.88
CA VAL A 275 2.07 -15.26 7.95
C VAL A 275 1.48 -13.87 8.16
N TYR A 276 2.28 -12.94 8.63
CA TYR A 276 1.90 -11.55 8.83
C TYR A 276 2.65 -10.63 7.86
N THR A 277 1.94 -9.69 7.24
CA THR A 277 2.52 -8.78 6.25
C THR A 277 2.08 -7.34 6.50
N ASN A 278 3.05 -6.46 6.71
CA ASN A 278 2.85 -5.02 6.73
C ASN A 278 3.97 -4.29 5.99
N ARG A 279 3.58 -3.54 4.96
CA ARG A 279 4.46 -2.69 4.15
C ARG A 279 4.13 -1.20 4.27
N GLY A 280 3.14 -0.83 5.08
CA GLY A 280 2.66 0.54 5.25
C GLY A 280 3.05 1.14 6.59
N VAL A 281 2.14 1.90 7.21
CA VAL A 281 2.32 2.51 8.52
C VAL A 281 2.63 1.47 9.60
N GLY A 282 3.55 1.78 10.50
CA GLY A 282 4.02 0.88 11.57
C GLY A 282 5.03 -0.17 11.12
N SER A 283 5.28 -0.32 9.82
CA SER A 283 6.17 -1.35 9.27
C SER A 283 7.63 -1.21 9.69
N LYS A 284 8.07 -0.03 10.16
CA LYS A 284 9.44 0.16 10.68
C LYS A 284 9.68 -0.55 12.01
N LEU A 285 8.65 -0.70 12.84
CA LEU A 285 8.76 -1.30 14.17
C LEU A 285 9.11 -2.80 14.11
N THR A 286 8.69 -3.48 13.05
CA THR A 286 8.87 -4.93 12.90
C THR A 286 9.66 -5.32 11.65
N GLY A 287 10.21 -4.34 10.93
CA GLY A 287 10.80 -4.54 9.62
C GLY A 287 9.74 -4.63 8.51
N CYS A 288 9.83 -3.71 7.54
CA CYS A 288 8.86 -3.62 6.46
C CYS A 288 8.88 -4.86 5.55
N GLY A 289 7.75 -5.55 5.47
CA GLY A 289 7.63 -6.78 4.69
C GLY A 289 6.74 -7.83 5.36
N THR A 290 7.20 -9.08 5.30
CA THR A 290 6.46 -10.24 5.79
C THR A 290 7.27 -10.97 6.85
N GLN A 291 6.59 -11.35 7.92
CA GLN A 291 7.08 -12.17 9.02
C GLN A 291 6.28 -13.47 9.07
N ILE A 292 6.96 -14.57 9.32
CA ILE A 292 6.38 -15.90 9.40
C ILE A 292 6.69 -16.44 10.78
N TYR A 293 5.65 -16.72 11.55
CA TYR A 293 5.73 -17.27 12.90
C TYR A 293 5.37 -18.75 12.86
N ARG A 294 6.07 -19.54 13.67
CA ARG A 294 5.68 -20.92 13.95
C ARG A 294 4.61 -20.91 15.03
N ILE A 295 3.50 -21.61 14.79
CA ILE A 295 2.43 -21.80 15.77
C ILE A 295 2.41 -23.27 16.16
N ASP A 296 2.74 -23.56 17.41
CA ASP A 296 2.82 -24.94 17.92
C ASP A 296 1.45 -25.48 18.35
N ASP A 297 0.51 -24.58 18.67
CA ASP A 297 -0.86 -24.89 19.05
C ASP A 297 -1.84 -23.98 18.30
N LEU A 298 -2.38 -24.47 17.19
CA LEU A 298 -3.36 -23.79 16.36
C LEU A 298 -4.68 -23.55 17.10
N SER A 299 -4.95 -24.22 18.23
CA SER A 299 -6.14 -23.90 19.03
C SER A 299 -6.08 -22.50 19.67
N GLN A 300 -4.88 -21.90 19.76
CA GLN A 300 -4.70 -20.50 20.14
C GLN A 300 -5.22 -19.53 19.06
N VAL A 301 -5.29 -19.96 17.79
CA VAL A 301 -5.96 -19.21 16.71
C VAL A 301 -7.47 -19.46 16.79
N ASN A 302 -8.08 -19.01 17.88
CA ASN A 302 -9.48 -19.25 18.22
C ASN A 302 -10.41 -18.13 17.67
N PRO A 303 -11.74 -18.30 17.78
CA PRO A 303 -12.69 -17.31 17.28
C PRO A 303 -12.49 -15.91 17.87
N ASP A 304 -12.11 -15.78 19.15
CA ASP A 304 -11.90 -14.49 19.81
C ASP A 304 -10.71 -13.74 19.22
N PHE A 305 -9.58 -14.43 19.02
CA PHE A 305 -8.41 -13.89 18.32
C PHE A 305 -8.80 -13.38 16.93
N ILE A 306 -9.50 -14.22 16.15
CA ILE A 306 -9.89 -13.88 14.78
C ILE A 306 -10.85 -12.68 14.77
N ASN A 307 -11.88 -12.69 15.61
CA ASN A 307 -12.88 -11.62 15.68
C ASN A 307 -12.27 -10.27 16.07
N LYS A 308 -11.31 -10.26 17.02
CA LYS A 308 -10.54 -9.06 17.37
C LYS A 308 -9.69 -8.56 16.20
N ALA A 309 -9.07 -9.48 15.45
CA ALA A 309 -8.17 -9.15 14.36
C ALA A 309 -8.90 -8.59 13.12
N ILE A 310 -10.02 -9.20 12.71
CA ILE A 310 -10.75 -8.79 11.50
C ILE A 310 -11.47 -7.44 11.65
N ASN A 311 -11.92 -7.10 12.85
CA ASN A 311 -12.62 -5.83 13.15
C ASN A 311 -11.71 -4.79 13.84
N GLY A 312 -10.39 -4.89 13.66
CA GLY A 312 -9.46 -3.97 14.31
C GLY A 312 -9.65 -2.51 13.89
N HIS A 313 -9.92 -2.21 12.60
CA HIS A 313 -10.28 -0.86 12.18
C HIS A 313 -11.57 -0.37 12.85
N HIS A 314 -12.65 -1.16 12.77
CA HIS A 314 -13.94 -0.81 13.35
C HIS A 314 -13.85 -0.45 14.84
N ASN A 315 -13.05 -1.22 15.58
CA ASN A 315 -12.82 -1.05 17.01
C ASN A 315 -11.72 -0.03 17.36
N GLY A 316 -11.11 0.64 16.37
CA GLY A 316 -10.02 1.59 16.62
C GLY A 316 -8.77 0.95 17.22
N SER A 317 -8.50 -0.32 16.92
CA SER A 317 -7.29 -1.02 17.39
C SER A 317 -6.04 -0.36 16.79
N SER A 318 -5.05 -0.14 17.64
CA SER A 318 -3.73 0.34 17.20
C SER A 318 -2.95 -0.78 16.50
N TYR A 319 -1.90 -0.38 15.78
CA TYR A 319 -0.92 -1.34 15.25
C TYR A 319 -0.31 -2.21 16.36
N THR A 320 0.08 -1.61 17.49
CA THR A 320 0.68 -2.31 18.63
C THR A 320 -0.26 -3.38 19.20
N ALA A 321 -1.55 -3.06 19.37
CA ALA A 321 -2.54 -4.02 19.85
C ALA A 321 -2.68 -5.22 18.89
N GLN A 322 -2.64 -4.99 17.58
CA GLN A 322 -2.68 -6.08 16.59
C GLN A 322 -1.41 -6.95 16.65
N MET A 323 -0.25 -6.35 16.87
CA MET A 323 1.00 -7.10 17.04
C MET A 323 1.04 -7.88 18.36
N GLU A 324 0.46 -7.38 19.44
CA GLU A 324 0.33 -8.09 20.71
C GLU A 324 -0.52 -9.36 20.53
N LEU A 325 -1.66 -9.27 19.83
CA LEU A 325 -2.48 -10.44 19.49
C LEU A 325 -1.68 -11.51 18.73
N ILE A 326 -0.87 -11.10 17.75
CA ILE A 326 -0.04 -12.03 16.96
C ILE A 326 1.04 -12.68 17.85
N LYS A 327 1.71 -11.88 18.69
CA LYS A 327 2.75 -12.38 19.60
C LYS A 327 2.19 -13.36 20.62
N GLU A 328 1.00 -13.09 21.16
CA GLU A 328 0.32 -13.97 22.11
C GLU A 328 0.10 -15.37 21.50
N VAL A 329 -0.49 -15.43 20.31
CA VAL A 329 -0.74 -16.69 19.58
C VAL A 329 0.56 -17.38 19.14
N ALA A 330 1.62 -16.61 18.84
CA ALA A 330 2.95 -17.13 18.55
C ALA A 330 3.74 -17.54 19.80
N GLY A 331 3.16 -17.45 21.00
CA GLY A 331 3.84 -17.78 22.26
C GLY A 331 5.02 -16.88 22.58
N ASN A 332 4.96 -15.61 22.17
CA ASN A 332 6.02 -14.60 22.26
C ASN A 332 7.34 -15.00 21.59
N LYS A 333 7.30 -15.92 20.61
CA LYS A 333 8.47 -16.32 19.83
C LYS A 333 8.73 -15.34 18.69
N GLU A 334 10.00 -15.18 18.35
CA GLU A 334 10.41 -14.45 17.15
C GLU A 334 9.93 -15.17 15.86
N PRO A 335 9.76 -14.43 14.74
CA PRO A 335 9.47 -15.04 13.46
C PRO A 335 10.53 -16.09 13.08
N VAL A 336 10.10 -17.28 12.65
CA VAL A 336 11.01 -18.31 12.11
C VAL A 336 11.61 -17.89 10.76
N HIS A 337 10.95 -16.98 10.06
CA HIS A 337 11.50 -16.36 8.85
C HIS A 337 10.91 -14.97 8.66
N SER A 338 11.71 -14.07 8.08
CA SER A 338 11.28 -12.72 7.71
C SER A 338 11.96 -12.29 6.43
N PHE A 339 11.23 -11.61 5.54
CA PHE A 339 11.81 -11.04 4.34
C PHE A 339 11.30 -9.62 4.10
N LYS A 340 12.25 -8.74 3.76
CA LYS A 340 11.96 -7.34 3.50
C LYS A 340 11.25 -7.18 2.17
N GLN A 341 10.27 -6.29 2.15
CA GLN A 341 9.60 -5.84 0.93
C GLN A 341 9.62 -4.32 0.91
N SER A 342 9.64 -3.72 -0.29
CA SER A 342 9.70 -2.27 -0.40
C SER A 342 8.53 -1.61 0.35
N PRO A 343 8.78 -0.55 1.14
CA PRO A 343 7.72 0.23 1.76
C PRO A 343 6.71 0.71 0.73
N GLN A 344 5.44 0.64 1.09
CA GLN A 344 4.36 1.16 0.30
C GLN A 344 4.08 2.60 0.76
N LYS A 345 4.41 3.57 -0.11
CA LYS A 345 4.21 5.02 0.14
C LYS A 345 2.83 5.52 -0.29
N CYS A 346 1.88 4.62 -0.45
CA CYS A 346 0.51 4.94 -0.87
C CYS A 346 -0.43 4.18 0.05
N ASP A 347 -1.56 4.77 0.43
CA ASP A 347 -2.61 4.10 1.19
C ASP A 347 -3.42 3.10 0.35
N ASN A 348 -2.73 2.22 -0.38
CA ASN A 348 -3.27 1.02 -1.02
C ASN A 348 -2.91 -0.26 -0.25
N CYS A 349 -2.68 -0.14 1.06
CA CYS A 349 -2.25 -1.22 1.94
C CYS A 349 -3.17 -2.45 1.89
N THR A 350 -4.49 -2.24 1.67
CA THR A 350 -5.47 -3.32 1.48
C THR A 350 -5.16 -4.26 0.32
N ILE A 351 -4.59 -3.76 -0.77
CA ILE A 351 -4.11 -4.60 -1.88
C ILE A 351 -2.65 -4.98 -1.67
N ALA A 352 -1.80 -4.02 -1.30
CA ALA A 352 -0.36 -4.22 -1.27
C ALA A 352 0.07 -5.28 -0.23
N ASN A 353 -0.49 -5.25 0.98
CA ASN A 353 -0.17 -6.20 2.05
C ASN A 353 -0.77 -7.57 1.77
N THR A 354 -2.04 -7.63 1.39
CA THR A 354 -2.76 -8.85 0.99
C THR A 354 -2.06 -9.59 -0.16
N ARG A 355 -1.70 -8.88 -1.22
CA ARG A 355 -0.90 -9.42 -2.34
C ARG A 355 0.46 -9.94 -1.86
N SER A 356 1.12 -9.20 -1.00
CA SER A 356 2.46 -9.55 -0.51
C SER A 356 2.47 -10.75 0.44
N ASN A 357 1.37 -10.95 1.17
CA ASN A 357 1.16 -12.07 2.08
C ASN A 357 1.16 -13.43 1.36
N ILE A 358 0.70 -13.46 0.10
CA ILE A 358 0.75 -14.66 -0.77
C ILE A 358 2.17 -15.21 -0.90
N HIS A 359 3.20 -14.36 -0.93
CA HIS A 359 4.59 -14.82 -0.97
C HIS A 359 4.96 -15.61 0.29
N GLY A 360 4.48 -15.17 1.46
CA GLY A 360 4.70 -15.90 2.72
C GLY A 360 3.89 -17.20 2.80
N ILE A 361 2.67 -17.22 2.26
CA ILE A 361 1.87 -18.47 2.18
C ILE A 361 2.60 -19.51 1.32
N LEU A 362 3.10 -19.12 0.15
CA LEU A 362 3.87 -20.01 -0.74
C LEU A 362 5.14 -20.55 -0.06
N LEU A 363 5.85 -19.72 0.71
CA LEU A 363 7.02 -20.16 1.48
C LEU A 363 6.62 -21.17 2.57
N CYS A 364 5.49 -20.98 3.25
CA CYS A 364 4.99 -21.93 4.23
C CYS A 364 4.61 -23.26 3.57
N GLN A 365 3.95 -23.24 2.41
CA GLN A 365 3.63 -24.45 1.65
C GLN A 365 4.92 -25.21 1.27
N GLN A 366 5.95 -24.49 0.81
CA GLN A 366 7.25 -25.08 0.50
C GLN A 366 7.96 -25.64 1.74
N ALA A 367 7.95 -24.91 2.86
CA ALA A 367 8.50 -25.37 4.13
C ALA A 367 7.83 -26.65 4.62
N ILE A 368 6.49 -26.74 4.51
CA ILE A 368 5.74 -27.96 4.86
C ILE A 368 6.18 -29.13 3.97
N ALA A 369 6.26 -28.93 2.65
CA ALA A 369 6.72 -29.95 1.72
C ALA A 369 8.15 -30.44 2.02
N LYS A 370 9.01 -29.55 2.55
CA LYS A 370 10.40 -29.83 2.94
C LYS A 370 10.56 -30.21 4.41
N LYS A 371 9.47 -30.29 5.18
CA LYS A 371 9.44 -30.62 6.63
C LYS A 371 10.14 -29.60 7.53
N GLY A 372 10.12 -28.32 7.18
CA GLY A 372 10.60 -27.22 8.01
C GLY A 372 11.26 -26.09 7.22
N PHE A 373 11.30 -24.89 7.80
CA PHE A 373 12.03 -23.75 7.23
C PHE A 373 13.55 -23.95 7.26
N ASP A 374 14.07 -24.71 8.23
CA ASP A 374 15.48 -25.07 8.35
C ASP A 374 15.96 -26.04 7.25
N LYS A 375 15.00 -26.62 6.50
CA LYS A 375 15.26 -27.52 5.36
C LYS A 375 15.14 -26.84 4.00
N LEU A 376 14.80 -25.55 3.97
CA LEU A 376 14.73 -24.79 2.73
C LEU A 376 16.14 -24.38 2.26
N GLU A 377 16.39 -24.59 0.98
CA GLU A 377 17.61 -24.13 0.31
C GLU A 377 17.32 -22.88 -0.51
N GLN A 378 18.36 -22.15 -0.92
CA GLN A 378 18.22 -20.91 -1.71
C GLN A 378 17.36 -21.11 -2.99
N GLN A 379 17.49 -22.28 -3.63
CA GLN A 379 16.68 -22.65 -4.79
C GLN A 379 15.18 -22.71 -4.49
N ASP A 380 14.78 -23.12 -3.28
CA ASP A 380 13.38 -23.15 -2.85
C ASP A 380 12.83 -21.73 -2.71
N PHE A 381 13.61 -20.82 -2.10
CA PHE A 381 13.24 -19.42 -1.98
C PHE A 381 13.12 -18.74 -3.35
N ASP A 382 14.03 -19.03 -4.27
CA ASP A 382 14.02 -18.45 -5.62
C ASP A 382 12.85 -18.98 -6.46
N ALA A 383 12.52 -20.27 -6.34
CA ALA A 383 11.35 -20.87 -6.97
C ALA A 383 10.05 -20.23 -6.47
N VAL A 384 9.87 -20.13 -5.15
CA VAL A 384 8.69 -19.48 -4.56
C VAL A 384 8.59 -18.01 -4.97
N LYS A 385 9.71 -17.28 -4.97
CA LYS A 385 9.77 -15.89 -5.42
C LYS A 385 9.39 -15.77 -6.89
N LYS A 386 9.82 -16.71 -7.75
CA LYS A 386 9.45 -16.75 -9.17
C LYS A 386 7.94 -16.93 -9.33
N ASP A 387 7.33 -17.87 -8.63
CA ASP A 387 5.88 -18.12 -8.66
C ASP A 387 5.08 -16.89 -8.20
N TYR A 388 5.51 -16.27 -7.10
CA TYR A 388 4.93 -15.02 -6.63
C TYR A 388 5.06 -13.89 -7.67
N LYS A 389 6.20 -13.78 -8.36
CA LYS A 389 6.40 -12.79 -9.42
C LYS A 389 5.55 -13.06 -10.66
N GLN A 390 5.31 -14.33 -11.01
CA GLN A 390 4.38 -14.68 -12.08
C GLN A 390 2.95 -14.23 -11.74
N PHE A 391 2.47 -14.53 -10.54
CA PHE A 391 1.15 -14.07 -10.07
C PHE A 391 1.03 -12.54 -10.12
N THR A 392 1.98 -11.82 -9.52
CA THR A 392 1.91 -10.35 -9.49
C THR A 392 2.04 -9.71 -10.87
N SER A 393 2.76 -10.35 -11.80
CA SER A 393 2.83 -9.90 -13.21
C SER A 393 1.49 -10.13 -13.90
N HIS A 394 0.91 -11.33 -13.78
CA HIS A 394 -0.40 -11.66 -14.34
C HIS A 394 -1.48 -10.71 -13.84
N MET A 395 -1.53 -10.44 -12.53
CA MET A 395 -2.50 -9.50 -11.94
C MET A 395 -2.42 -8.11 -12.60
N ARG A 396 -1.20 -7.57 -12.79
CA ARG A 396 -0.99 -6.26 -13.43
C ARG A 396 -1.36 -6.29 -14.90
N GLU A 397 -0.91 -7.29 -15.63
CA GLU A 397 -1.19 -7.43 -17.07
C GLU A 397 -2.69 -7.58 -17.34
N SER A 398 -3.39 -8.36 -16.52
CA SER A 398 -4.84 -8.52 -16.60
C SER A 398 -5.56 -7.18 -16.40
N HIS A 399 -5.19 -6.41 -15.38
CA HIS A 399 -5.80 -5.11 -15.10
C HIS A 399 -5.46 -4.06 -16.16
N VAL A 400 -4.24 -4.07 -16.73
CA VAL A 400 -3.89 -3.21 -17.86
C VAL A 400 -4.73 -3.54 -19.09
N LYS A 401 -4.88 -4.84 -19.42
CA LYS A 401 -5.72 -5.27 -20.53
C LYS A 401 -7.18 -4.88 -20.33
N GLN A 402 -7.68 -4.98 -19.09
CA GLN A 402 -9.02 -4.55 -18.75
C GLN A 402 -9.18 -3.03 -18.91
N LEU A 403 -8.23 -2.22 -18.40
CA LEU A 403 -8.24 -0.77 -18.58
C LEU A 403 -8.22 -0.38 -20.06
N ALA A 404 -7.36 -1.01 -20.86
CA ALA A 404 -7.31 -0.78 -22.31
C ALA A 404 -8.62 -1.15 -23.01
N SER A 405 -9.25 -2.26 -22.61
CA SER A 405 -10.54 -2.69 -23.15
C SER A 405 -11.68 -1.74 -22.78
N ASP A 406 -11.75 -1.33 -21.51
CA ASP A 406 -12.76 -0.40 -21.01
C ASP A 406 -12.62 0.96 -21.70
N LEU A 407 -11.39 1.48 -21.85
CA LEU A 407 -11.11 2.72 -22.58
C LEU A 407 -11.49 2.60 -24.06
N SER A 408 -11.24 1.46 -24.69
CA SER A 408 -11.61 1.24 -26.10
C SER A 408 -13.13 1.18 -26.30
N LYS A 409 -13.88 0.67 -25.31
CA LYS A 409 -15.35 0.65 -25.32
C LYS A 409 -15.95 2.02 -25.01
N ASN A 410 -15.31 2.79 -24.14
CA ASN A 410 -15.76 4.12 -23.70
C ASN A 410 -14.66 5.16 -23.97
N PRO A 411 -14.37 5.47 -25.24
CA PRO A 411 -13.22 6.30 -25.62
C PRO A 411 -13.34 7.76 -25.18
N ASN A 412 -14.51 8.22 -24.76
CA ASN A 412 -14.72 9.59 -24.28
C ASN A 412 -14.71 9.72 -22.76
N ASP A 413 -14.55 8.61 -22.02
CA ASP A 413 -14.46 8.63 -20.57
C ASP A 413 -13.14 9.31 -20.14
N PRO A 414 -13.20 10.47 -19.45
CA PRO A 414 -12.03 11.22 -19.05
C PRO A 414 -11.22 10.51 -17.96
N ASP A 415 -11.84 9.75 -17.08
CA ASP A 415 -11.15 9.03 -16.01
C ASP A 415 -10.37 7.85 -16.58
N LEU A 416 -10.94 7.09 -17.51
CA LEU A 416 -10.21 6.00 -18.20
C LEU A 416 -9.02 6.54 -19.00
N LYS A 417 -9.18 7.66 -19.71
CA LYS A 417 -8.09 8.36 -20.40
C LYS A 417 -7.00 8.79 -19.43
N ASN A 418 -7.37 9.41 -18.31
CA ASN A 418 -6.42 9.91 -17.33
C ASN A 418 -5.70 8.77 -16.60
N LEU A 419 -6.38 7.68 -16.26
CA LEU A 419 -5.77 6.47 -15.72
C LEU A 419 -4.69 5.90 -16.65
N ALA A 420 -4.98 5.76 -17.93
CA ALA A 420 -4.02 5.27 -18.91
C ALA A 420 -2.81 6.21 -19.05
N LYS A 421 -3.04 7.52 -19.14
CA LYS A 421 -1.97 8.53 -19.21
C LYS A 421 -1.09 8.56 -17.95
N GLU A 422 -1.72 8.58 -16.77
CA GLU A 422 -1.00 8.61 -15.49
C GLU A 422 -0.23 7.31 -15.24
N PHE A 423 -0.74 6.15 -15.68
CA PHE A 423 0.03 4.91 -15.65
C PHE A 423 1.33 5.03 -16.46
N LEU A 424 1.25 5.49 -17.72
CA LEU A 424 2.42 5.62 -18.60
C LEU A 424 3.43 6.63 -18.05
N LYS A 425 2.95 7.72 -17.45
CA LYS A 425 3.77 8.76 -16.80
C LYS A 425 4.44 8.29 -15.52
N GLN A 426 3.71 7.61 -14.63
CA GLN A 426 4.22 7.15 -13.33
C GLN A 426 5.07 5.87 -13.44
N HIS A 427 4.96 5.14 -14.55
CA HIS A 427 5.73 3.93 -14.82
C HIS A 427 6.49 4.01 -16.16
N PRO A 428 7.42 4.97 -16.33
CA PRO A 428 8.13 5.18 -17.59
C PRO A 428 9.02 3.99 -17.98
N ASN A 429 9.34 3.09 -17.04
CA ASN A 429 10.13 1.89 -17.26
C ASN A 429 9.28 0.59 -17.24
N ALA A 430 7.95 0.71 -17.33
CA ALA A 430 7.09 -0.47 -17.44
C ALA A 430 7.42 -1.29 -18.70
N LYS A 431 7.28 -2.61 -18.59
CA LYS A 431 7.50 -3.54 -19.70
C LYS A 431 6.51 -3.26 -20.85
N PRO A 432 6.87 -3.61 -22.11
CA PRO A 432 5.97 -3.46 -23.25
C PRO A 432 4.59 -4.10 -23.05
N SER A 433 4.52 -5.29 -22.42
CA SER A 433 3.26 -5.98 -22.10
C SER A 433 2.28 -5.17 -21.24
N LEU A 434 2.76 -4.13 -20.55
CA LEU A 434 1.95 -3.22 -19.75
C LEU A 434 1.69 -1.86 -20.43
N LYS A 435 2.55 -1.44 -21.36
CA LYS A 435 2.46 -0.11 -22.00
C LYS A 435 1.67 -0.13 -23.30
N GLU A 436 2.05 -1.03 -24.20
CA GLU A 436 1.51 -1.08 -25.56
C GLU A 436 -0.03 -1.21 -25.60
N PRO A 437 -0.69 -1.99 -24.72
CA PRO A 437 -2.15 -2.02 -24.70
C PRO A 437 -2.79 -0.65 -24.44
N LEU A 438 -2.20 0.15 -23.54
CA LEU A 438 -2.71 1.47 -23.17
C LEU A 438 -2.38 2.52 -24.24
N GLU A 439 -1.17 2.49 -24.78
CA GLU A 439 -0.74 3.36 -25.89
C GLU A 439 -1.61 3.15 -27.12
N LYS A 440 -1.90 1.89 -27.47
CA LYS A 440 -2.82 1.55 -28.57
C LYS A 440 -4.23 2.06 -28.31
N ALA A 441 -4.78 1.81 -27.12
CA ALA A 441 -6.12 2.27 -26.76
C ALA A 441 -6.23 3.82 -26.83
N LEU A 442 -5.24 4.54 -26.30
CA LEU A 442 -5.16 6.01 -26.38
C LEU A 442 -5.01 6.50 -27.82
N GLY A 443 -4.15 5.87 -28.63
CA GLY A 443 -3.96 6.23 -30.04
C GLY A 443 -5.25 6.08 -30.87
N SER A 444 -6.01 5.02 -30.63
CA SER A 444 -7.33 4.84 -31.27
C SER A 444 -8.34 5.91 -30.86
N THR A 445 -8.30 6.41 -29.61
CA THR A 445 -9.18 7.53 -29.19
C THR A 445 -8.85 8.85 -29.90
N MET A 446 -7.57 9.15 -30.17
CA MET A 446 -7.17 10.39 -30.85
C MET A 446 -7.63 10.44 -32.31
N VAL A 447 -7.65 9.30 -33.01
CA VAL A 447 -8.13 9.19 -34.40
C VAL A 447 -9.65 9.44 -34.49
N GLN A 448 -10.43 8.99 -33.49
CA GLN A 448 -11.88 9.21 -33.44
C GLN A 448 -12.23 10.68 -33.15
N GLU A 449 -11.48 11.37 -32.29
CA GLU A 449 -11.67 12.80 -32.00
C GLU A 449 -11.39 13.68 -33.24
N HIS A 450 -10.38 13.32 -34.05
CA HIS A 450 -10.06 14.05 -35.28
C HIS A 450 -11.08 13.76 -36.40
N GLY A 451 -11.53 12.50 -36.54
CA GLY A 451 -12.57 12.15 -37.52
C GLY A 451 -13.91 12.82 -37.26
N SER A 452 -14.32 12.94 -35.98
CA SER A 452 -15.60 13.58 -35.59
C SER A 452 -15.59 15.09 -35.79
N LYS A 453 -14.45 15.76 -35.57
CA LYS A 453 -14.30 17.20 -35.85
C LYS A 453 -14.40 17.51 -37.34
N ILE A 454 -13.87 16.65 -38.21
CA ILE A 454 -13.92 16.85 -39.68
C ILE A 454 -15.37 16.71 -40.21
N GLN A 455 -16.20 15.85 -39.61
CA GLN A 455 -17.62 15.73 -39.97
C GLN A 455 -18.46 16.93 -39.52
N MET A 456 -18.17 17.55 -38.38
CA MET A 456 -18.90 18.74 -37.93
C MET A 456 -18.54 20.02 -38.69
N THR A 457 -17.39 20.08 -39.37
CA THR A 457 -17.03 21.19 -40.29
C THR A 457 -17.57 21.00 -41.73
N LYS A 458 -18.29 19.91 -42.01
CA LYS A 458 -18.88 19.62 -43.33
C LYS A 458 -20.41 19.68 -43.37
N LEU A 459 -21.03 20.16 -42.29
CA LEU A 459 -22.40 20.65 -42.22
C LEU A 459 -22.36 22.15 -41.96
#